data_AF-A0A3E0IKI3-F1
#
_entry.id   AF-A0A3E0IKI3-F1
#
_cell.length_a   1.000
_cell.length_b   1.000
_cell.length_c   1.000
_cell.angle_alpha   90.00
_cell.angle_beta   90.00
_cell.angle_gamma   90.00
#
_symmetry.space_group_name_H-M   'P 1'
#
loop_
_entity.id
_entity.type
_entity.pdbx_description
1 polymer ?
#
loop_
_entity_poly.entity_id
_entity_poly.type
_entity_poly.pdbx_seq_one_letter_code
_entity_poly.pdbx_strand_id
1 'polypeptide(L)'
;MQDITDELLKEFKDFAKISHDTEDLYLKNLLKKSYSNLESRFGEFDIYNNLEGQDLVFARTRYAYEDLTEYFNDNYRDDLINFGLNNVVGGFNNENII
;
A
#
# COMPACT_ATOMS: atom_id res chain seq x y z
N MET A 1 9.49 -6.46 7.98
CA MET A 1 8.85 -6.97 6.74
C MET A 1 7.51 -7.52 7.15
N GLN A 2 6.44 -6.79 6.84
CA GLN A 2 5.08 -7.16 7.21
C GLN A 2 4.66 -8.45 6.50
N ASP A 3 4.03 -9.38 7.23
CA ASP A 3 3.50 -10.62 6.66
C ASP A 3 2.17 -10.36 5.95
N ILE A 4 2.07 -10.69 4.67
CA ILE A 4 0.84 -10.56 3.88
C ILE A 4 -0.09 -11.75 4.17
N THR A 5 -1.14 -11.49 4.94
CA THR A 5 -2.17 -12.47 5.33
C THR A 5 -3.12 -12.84 4.19
N ASP A 6 -3.81 -13.97 4.32
CA ASP A 6 -4.92 -14.36 3.42
C ASP A 6 -6.08 -13.36 3.43
N GLU A 7 -6.39 -12.74 4.58
CA GLU A 7 -7.46 -11.73 4.67
C GLU A 7 -7.13 -10.49 3.83
N LEU A 8 -5.93 -9.92 4.01
CA LEU A 8 -5.45 -8.80 3.20
C LEU A 8 -5.43 -9.12 1.68
N LEU A 9 -5.07 -10.36 1.32
CA LEU A 9 -5.16 -10.81 -0.07
C LEU A 9 -6.62 -10.79 -0.56
N LYS A 10 -7.56 -11.28 0.26
CA LYS A 10 -8.98 -11.28 -0.07
C LYS A 10 -9.51 -9.86 -0.24
N GLU A 11 -9.17 -8.94 0.66
CA GLU A 11 -9.52 -7.51 0.55
C GLU A 11 -8.96 -6.89 -0.74
N PHE A 12 -7.70 -7.17 -1.08
CA PHE A 12 -7.12 -6.72 -2.34
C PHE A 12 -7.84 -7.29 -3.56
N LYS A 13 -8.21 -8.58 -3.55
CA LYS A 13 -8.94 -9.22 -4.65
C LYS A 13 -10.33 -8.62 -4.82
N ASP A 14 -11.02 -8.30 -3.72
CA ASP A 14 -12.31 -7.59 -3.71
C ASP A 14 -12.17 -6.16 -4.28
N PHE A 15 -11.08 -5.45 -3.96
CA PHE A 15 -10.73 -4.14 -4.51
C PHE A 15 -10.45 -4.20 -6.03
N ALA A 16 -9.62 -5.15 -6.46
CA ALA A 16 -9.17 -5.32 -7.84
C ALA A 16 -10.16 -6.09 -8.74
N LYS A 17 -11.27 -6.57 -8.18
CA LYS A 17 -12.28 -7.39 -8.90
C LYS A 17 -11.73 -8.71 -9.46
N ILE A 18 -10.83 -9.34 -8.71
CA ILE A 18 -10.25 -10.65 -9.02
C ILE A 18 -11.01 -11.72 -8.23
N SER A 19 -11.60 -12.71 -8.91
CA SER A 19 -12.44 -13.74 -8.26
C SER A 19 -11.81 -15.13 -8.18
N HIS A 20 -10.63 -15.35 -8.76
CA HIS A 20 -9.95 -16.64 -8.82
C HIS A 20 -8.75 -16.72 -7.87
N ASP A 21 -8.36 -17.94 -7.50
CA ASP A 21 -7.27 -18.19 -6.52
C ASP A 21 -5.97 -18.69 -7.18
N THR A 22 -5.97 -18.91 -8.49
CA THR A 22 -4.85 -19.49 -9.25
C THR A 22 -3.55 -18.69 -9.16
N GLU A 23 -3.63 -17.43 -8.77
CA GLU A 23 -2.50 -16.49 -8.74
C GLU A 23 -2.22 -15.93 -7.33
N ASP A 24 -2.81 -16.51 -6.28
CA ASP A 24 -2.73 -15.97 -4.92
C ASP A 24 -1.29 -15.74 -4.44
N LEU A 25 -0.37 -16.68 -4.72
CA LEU A 25 1.04 -16.52 -4.38
C LEU A 25 1.68 -15.34 -5.14
N TYR A 26 1.31 -15.15 -6.41
CA TYR A 26 1.79 -14.03 -7.21
C TYR A 26 1.24 -12.70 -6.69
N LEU A 27 -0.06 -12.62 -6.40
CA LEU A 27 -0.70 -11.43 -5.86
C LEU A 27 -0.14 -11.04 -4.48
N LYS A 28 0.10 -12.00 -3.58
CA LYS A 28 0.79 -11.75 -2.30
C LYS A 28 2.19 -11.16 -2.50
N ASN A 29 2.93 -11.65 -3.49
CA ASN A 29 4.26 -11.11 -3.80
C ASN A 29 4.17 -9.67 -4.35
N LEU A 30 3.15 -9.35 -5.15
CA LEU A 30 2.91 -7.98 -5.62
C LEU A 30 2.51 -7.05 -4.45
N LEU A 31 1.61 -7.50 -3.57
CA LEU A 31 1.22 -6.75 -2.37
C LEU A 31 2.44 -6.40 -1.50
N LYS A 32 3.30 -7.40 -1.26
CA LYS A 32 4.54 -7.22 -0.51
C LYS A 32 5.49 -6.21 -1.17
N LYS A 33 5.67 -6.27 -2.49
CA LYS A 33 6.49 -5.32 -3.25
C LYS A 33 5.91 -3.90 -3.19
N SER A 34 4.58 -3.77 -3.26
CA SER A 34 3.90 -2.48 -3.17
C SER A 34 3.98 -1.87 -1.77
N TYR A 35 3.75 -2.66 -0.73
CA TYR A 35 3.94 -2.23 0.66
C TYR A 35 5.38 -1.74 0.89
N SER A 36 6.38 -2.55 0.54
CA SER A 36 7.78 -2.18 0.70
C SER A 36 8.16 -0.91 -0.09
N ASN A 37 7.55 -0.69 -1.26
CA ASN A 37 7.78 0.53 -2.03
C ASN A 37 7.26 1.78 -1.29
N LEU A 38 6.04 1.73 -0.74
CA LEU A 38 5.49 2.86 0.00
C LEU A 38 6.20 3.05 1.34
N GLU A 39 6.51 1.98 2.06
CA GLU A 39 7.30 2.00 3.30
C GLU A 39 8.65 2.70 3.07
N SER A 40 9.36 2.36 2.00
CA SER A 40 10.66 2.97 1.69
C SER A 40 10.60 4.47 1.36
N ARG A 41 9.43 4.97 0.97
CA ARG A 41 9.22 6.36 0.53
C ARG A 41 8.61 7.24 1.63
N PHE A 42 7.79 6.65 2.49
CA PHE A 42 6.92 7.37 3.42
C PHE A 42 7.04 6.89 4.86
N GLY A 43 7.98 5.98 5.16
CA GLY A 43 8.16 5.40 6.48
C GLY A 43 7.26 4.19 6.74
N GLU A 44 7.54 3.48 7.83
CA GLU A 44 6.75 2.33 8.26
C GLU A 44 5.31 2.76 8.58
N PHE A 45 4.36 1.90 8.23
CA PHE A 45 2.95 2.05 8.61
C PHE A 45 2.32 0.67 8.73
N ASP A 46 1.32 0.57 9.61
CA ASP A 46 0.53 -0.64 9.76
C ASP A 46 -0.54 -0.71 8.66
N ILE A 47 -0.32 -1.57 7.67
CA ILE A 47 -1.25 -1.77 6.54
C ILE A 47 -2.64 -2.27 6.95
N TYR A 48 -2.80 -2.80 8.17
CA TYR A 48 -4.09 -3.30 8.68
C TYR A 48 -4.92 -2.19 9.36
N ASN A 49 -4.28 -1.11 9.79
CA ASN A 49 -4.91 -0.04 10.56
C ASN A 49 -4.84 1.33 9.87
N ASN A 50 -3.91 1.51 8.92
CA ASN A 50 -3.79 2.72 8.11
C ASN A 50 -4.53 2.55 6.78
N LEU A 51 -5.80 2.97 6.75
CA LEU A 51 -6.67 2.82 5.57
C LEU A 51 -6.12 3.53 4.33
N GLU A 52 -5.58 4.75 4.47
CA GLU A 52 -4.98 5.50 3.37
C GLU A 52 -3.75 4.77 2.80
N GLY A 53 -2.89 4.26 3.69
CA GLY A 53 -1.74 3.44 3.30
C GLY A 53 -2.16 2.13 2.63
N GLN A 54 -3.20 1.46 3.14
CA GLN A 54 -3.73 0.23 2.56
C GLN A 54 -4.26 0.46 1.13
N ASP A 55 -5.07 1.50 0.93
CA ASP A 55 -5.61 1.86 -0.38
C ASP A 55 -4.49 2.15 -1.40
N LEU A 56 -3.44 2.85 -0.99
CA LEU A 56 -2.27 3.11 -1.85
C LEU A 56 -1.50 1.82 -2.18
N VAL A 57 -1.35 0.89 -1.23
CA VAL A 57 -0.74 -0.42 -1.50
C VAL A 57 -1.59 -1.21 -2.49
N PHE A 58 -2.91 -1.23 -2.33
CA PHE A 58 -3.83 -1.92 -3.23
C PHE A 58 -3.82 -1.32 -4.63
N ALA A 59 -3.89 0.00 -4.73
CA ALA A 59 -3.79 0.71 -6.01
C ALA A 59 -2.49 0.37 -6.75
N ARG A 60 -1.33 0.50 -6.07
CA ARG A 60 -0.04 0.17 -6.67
C ARG A 60 0.06 -1.30 -7.08
N THR A 61 -0.50 -2.20 -6.27
CA THR A 61 -0.55 -3.63 -6.57
C THR A 61 -1.39 -3.92 -7.80
N ARG A 62 -2.55 -3.27 -7.95
CA ARG A 62 -3.38 -3.39 -9.16
C ARG A 62 -2.63 -2.88 -10.39
N TYR A 63 -1.94 -1.75 -10.29
CA TYR A 63 -1.11 -1.22 -11.38
C TYR A 63 0.05 -2.16 -11.74
N ALA A 64 0.66 -2.83 -10.77
CA ALA A 64 1.69 -3.84 -11.04
C ALA A 64 1.12 -5.11 -11.68
N TYR A 65 -0.09 -5.52 -11.28
CA TYR A 65 -0.80 -6.66 -11.86
C TYR A 65 -1.24 -6.38 -13.30
N GLU A 66 -1.68 -5.16 -13.59
CA GLU A 66 -2.18 -4.72 -14.90
C GLU A 66 -1.07 -4.22 -15.86
N ASP A 67 0.20 -4.29 -15.45
CA ASP A 67 1.35 -3.76 -16.21
C ASP A 67 1.25 -2.25 -16.53
N LEU A 68 0.82 -1.48 -15.52
CA LEU A 68 0.59 -0.03 -15.57
C LEU A 68 1.42 0.75 -14.54
N THR A 69 2.42 0.13 -13.92
CA THR A 69 3.14 0.69 -12.75
C THR A 69 3.71 2.08 -13.01
N GLU A 70 4.13 2.39 -14.22
CA GLU A 70 4.65 3.69 -14.63
C GLU A 70 3.66 4.84 -14.43
N TYR A 71 2.35 4.57 -14.49
CA TYR A 71 1.30 5.58 -14.33
C TYR A 71 0.90 5.82 -12.87
N PHE A 72 1.34 4.96 -11.94
CA PHE A 72 0.91 5.00 -10.54
C PHE A 72 1.23 6.34 -9.88
N ASN A 73 2.46 6.82 -10.01
CA ASN A 73 2.90 8.05 -9.34
C ASN A 73 2.18 9.30 -9.84
N ASP A 74 1.78 9.33 -11.10
CA ASP A 74 1.07 10.47 -11.67
C ASP A 74 -0.42 10.43 -11.31
N ASN A 75 -1.05 9.25 -11.37
CA ASN A 75 -2.47 9.10 -11.08
C ASN A 75 -2.82 9.24 -9.60
N TYR A 76 -1.90 8.90 -8.69
CA TYR A 76 -2.06 9.00 -7.24
C TYR A 76 -1.21 10.11 -6.62
N ARG A 77 -0.77 11.09 -7.42
CA ARG A 77 0.18 12.12 -6.97
C ARG A 77 -0.27 12.85 -5.70
N ASP A 78 -1.50 13.32 -5.67
CA ASP A 78 -2.03 14.10 -4.56
C ASP A 78 -2.16 13.23 -3.29
N ASP A 79 -2.64 12.00 -3.43
CA ASP A 79 -2.75 11.04 -2.32
C ASP A 79 -1.37 10.66 -1.77
N LEU A 80 -0.38 10.45 -2.63
CA LEU A 80 1.00 10.15 -2.21
C LEU A 80 1.65 11.31 -1.46
N ILE A 81 1.37 12.55 -1.86
CA ILE A 81 1.86 13.75 -1.14
C ILE A 81 1.17 13.85 0.22
N ASN A 82 -0.14 13.72 0.28
CA ASN A 82 -0.91 13.78 1.52
C ASN A 82 -0.49 12.68 2.50
N PHE A 83 -0.40 11.44 2.03
CA PHE A 83 0.05 10.30 2.81
C PHE A 83 1.47 10.52 3.33
N GLY A 84 2.39 10.99 2.49
CA GLY A 84 3.76 11.30 2.91
C GLY A 84 3.82 12.37 4.00
N LEU A 85 3.02 13.44 3.89
CA LEU A 85 2.94 14.46 4.93
C LEU A 85 2.36 13.88 6.24
N ASN A 86 1.30 13.09 6.17
CA ASN A 86 0.67 12.54 7.37
C ASN A 86 1.53 11.47 8.06
N ASN A 87 2.13 10.56 7.28
CA ASN A 87 2.86 9.41 7.80
C ASN A 87 4.30 9.77 8.24
N VAL A 88 4.98 10.65 7.50
CA VAL A 88 6.34 11.10 7.86
C VAL A 88 6.30 12.27 8.85
N VAL A 89 5.46 13.28 8.60
CA VAL A 89 5.46 14.51 9.44
C VAL A 89 4.66 14.32 10.72
N GLY A 90 3.59 13.51 10.70
CA GLY A 90 2.82 13.17 11.91
C GLY A 90 3.63 12.43 12.98
N GLY A 91 4.72 11.76 12.59
CA GLY A 91 5.64 11.09 13.51
C GLY A 91 6.51 12.03 14.36
N PHE A 92 6.72 13.29 13.94
CA PHE A 92 7.57 14.25 14.67
C PHE A 92 6.84 15.03 15.78
N ASN A 93 5.50 14.97 15.83
CA ASN A 93 4.72 15.79 16.78
C ASN A 93 4.48 15.11 18.14
N ASN A 94 4.99 13.89 18.36
CA ASN A 94 4.80 13.13 19.60
C ASN A 94 6.07 13.03 20.47
N GLU A 95 7.11 13.82 20.20
CA GLU A 95 8.23 13.99 21.11
C GLU A 95 8.39 15.48 21.46
N ASN A 96 8.23 15.79 22.75
CA ASN A 96 8.38 17.10 23.40
C ASN A 96 7.12 17.99 23.53
N ILE A 97 6.17 17.54 24.34
CA ILE A 97 5.52 18.45 25.30
C ILE A 97 5.97 17.99 26.69
N ILE A 98 7.05 18.62 27.17
CA ILE A 98 7.49 18.61 28.57
C ILE A 98 6.85 19.82 29.26
#